data_AF-A0ABD4ZC33-F1
#
_entry.id   AF-A0ABD4ZC33-F1
#
_cell.length_a   1.000
_cell.length_b   1.000
_cell.length_c   1.000
_cell.angle_alpha   90.00
_cell.angle_beta   90.00
_cell.angle_gamma   90.00
#
_symmetry.space_group_name_H-M   'P 1'
#
loop_
_entity.id
_entity.type
_entity.pdbx_description
1 polymer ?
#
loop_
_entity_poly.entity_id
_entity_poly.type
_entity_poly.pdbx_seq_one_letter_code
_entity_poly.pdbx_strand_id
1 'polypeptide(L)' 'MRAINWNDIKDDKDLEVWNRVTQNFWLPEKIPVSNDISSWNQLSDDWQQLITRTFTG' A
#
# COMPACT_ATOMS: atom_id res chain seq x y z
N MET A 1 -4.09 -7.26 -32.66
CA MET A 1 -4.63 -7.00 -31.31
C MET A 1 -5.78 -7.96 -31.06
N ARG A 2 -5.93 -8.55 -29.87
CA ARG A 2 -7.06 -9.43 -29.51
C ARG A 2 -7.75 -8.87 -28.27
N ALA A 3 -9.07 -8.99 -28.20
CA ALA A 3 -9.83 -8.58 -27.03
C ALA A 3 -9.58 -9.55 -25.86
N ILE A 4 -9.60 -9.03 -24.65
CA ILE A 4 -9.53 -9.83 -23.41
C ILE A 4 -10.91 -10.45 -23.16
N ASN A 5 -10.94 -11.73 -22.77
CA ASN A 5 -12.16 -12.43 -22.37
C ASN A 5 -12.00 -12.95 -20.93
N TRP A 6 -12.66 -12.31 -19.97
CA TRP A 6 -12.63 -12.73 -18.56
C TRP A 6 -13.45 -13.99 -18.26
N ASN A 7 -14.22 -14.50 -19.24
CA ASN A 7 -14.91 -15.79 -19.13
C ASN A 7 -14.05 -16.96 -19.64
N ASP A 8 -12.87 -16.71 -20.21
CA ASP A 8 -11.92 -17.72 -20.70
C ASP A 8 -10.51 -17.40 -20.16
N ILE A 9 -10.28 -17.81 -18.92
CA ILE A 9 -9.05 -17.56 -18.19
C ILE A 9 -8.09 -18.73 -18.41
N LYS A 10 -6.86 -18.41 -18.82
CA LYS A 10 -5.83 -19.41 -19.13
C LYS A 10 -5.01 -19.84 -17.91
N ASP A 11 -4.87 -18.93 -16.94
CA ASP A 11 -4.21 -19.15 -15.67
C ASP A 11 -5.11 -18.62 -14.54
N ASP A 12 -5.64 -19.51 -13.71
CA ASP A 12 -6.52 -19.16 -12.60
C ASP A 12 -5.85 -18.19 -11.61
N LYS A 13 -4.51 -18.12 -11.58
CA LYS A 13 -3.77 -17.20 -10.72
C LYS A 13 -3.97 -15.74 -11.12
N ASP A 14 -4.22 -15.46 -12.41
CA ASP A 14 -4.46 -14.10 -12.90
C ASP A 14 -5.71 -13.50 -12.25
N LEU A 15 -6.80 -14.29 -12.19
CA LEU A 15 -8.05 -13.86 -11.56
C LEU A 15 -7.89 -13.67 -10.05
N GLU A 16 -7.19 -14.59 -9.39
CA GLU A 16 -6.94 -14.51 -7.95
C GLU A 16 -6.15 -13.24 -7.58
N VAL A 17 -5.07 -12.96 -8.32
CA VAL A 17 -4.24 -11.78 -8.07
C VAL A 17 -5.01 -10.50 -8.38
N TRP A 18 -5.77 -10.46 -9.48
CA TRP A 18 -6.63 -9.32 -9.82
C TRP A 18 -7.63 -9.02 -8.69
N ASN A 19 -8.36 -10.04 -8.24
CA ASN A 19 -9.32 -9.90 -7.15
C ASN A 19 -8.65 -9.44 -5.87
N ARG A 20 -7.47 -10.00 -5.51
CA ARG A 20 -6.74 -9.60 -4.31
C ARG A 20 -6.30 -8.14 -4.35
N VAL A 21 -5.79 -7.65 -5.47
CA VAL A 21 -5.31 -6.26 -5.58
C VAL A 21 -6.49 -5.28 -5.57
N THR A 22 -7.56 -5.60 -6.27
CA THR A 22 -8.78 -4.75 -6.32
C THR A 22 -9.53 -4.71 -5.00
N GLN A 23 -9.60 -5.83 -4.27
CA GLN A 23 -10.20 -5.87 -2.93
C GLN A 23 -9.38 -5.11 -1.88
N ASN A 24 -8.06 -5.10 -1.99
CA ASN A 24 -7.17 -4.39 -1.06
C ASN A 24 -6.94 -2.92 -1.46
N PHE A 25 -7.76 -2.36 -2.35
CA PHE A 25 -7.64 -0.96 -2.73
C PHE A 25 -7.87 -0.03 -1.52
N TRP A 26 -6.88 0.82 -1.22
CA TRP A 26 -6.98 1.83 -0.16
C TRP A 26 -6.39 3.17 -0.63
N LEU A 27 -6.80 4.22 0.06
CA LEU A 27 -6.38 5.60 -0.20
C LEU A 27 -5.74 6.18 1.06
N PRO A 28 -4.63 6.93 0.94
CA PRO A 28 -3.93 7.49 2.09
C PRO A 28 -4.79 8.46 2.92
N GLU A 29 -5.72 9.17 2.29
CA GLU A 29 -6.62 10.13 2.95
C GLU A 29 -7.56 9.47 3.95
N LYS A 30 -7.73 8.14 3.90
CA LYS A 30 -8.54 7.39 4.86
C LYS A 30 -7.80 7.07 6.17
N ILE A 31 -6.48 7.31 6.25
CA ILE A 31 -5.66 7.01 7.42
C ILE A 31 -5.33 8.32 8.17
N PRO A 32 -5.83 8.53 9.40
CA PRO A 32 -5.59 9.76 10.15
C PRO A 32 -4.21 9.76 10.83
N VAL A 33 -3.14 9.93 10.04
CA VAL A 33 -1.74 9.97 10.52
C VAL A 33 -1.47 11.13 11.50
N SER A 34 -2.34 12.16 11.53
CA SER A 34 -2.27 13.25 12.51
C SER A 34 -2.29 12.77 13.97
N ASN A 35 -2.89 11.61 14.25
CA ASN A 35 -2.93 11.04 15.59
C ASN A 35 -1.55 10.61 16.10
N ASP A 36 -0.58 10.40 15.20
CA ASP A 36 0.77 9.92 15.54
C ASP A 36 1.76 11.07 15.82
N ILE A 37 1.34 12.34 15.75
CA ILE A 37 2.24 13.49 15.98
C ILE A 37 2.85 13.47 17.40
N SER A 38 2.06 13.10 18.41
CA SER A 38 2.56 13.07 19.79
C SER A 38 3.60 11.97 19.99
N SER A 39 3.42 10.79 19.40
CA SER A 39 4.37 9.69 19.50
C SER A 39 5.62 9.97 18.67
N TRP A 40 5.47 10.58 17.48
CA TRP A 40 6.58 11.04 16.67
C TRP A 40 7.50 12.00 17.43
N ASN A 41 6.93 13.01 18.10
CA ASN A 41 7.69 14.00 18.87
C ASN A 41 8.40 13.43 20.11
N GLN A 42 8.06 12.22 20.55
CA GLN A 42 8.73 11.54 21.68
C GLN A 42 9.97 10.74 21.24
N LEU A 43 10.17 10.54 19.93
CA LEU A 43 11.35 9.86 19.39
C LEU A 43 12.58 10.77 19.47
N SER A 44 13.76 10.18 19.66
CA SER A 44 15.01 10.93 19.50
C SER A 44 15.26 11.30 18.04
N ASP A 45 16.09 12.33 17.83
CA ASP A 45 16.43 12.82 16.49
C ASP A 45 17.03 11.71 15.60
N ASP A 46 17.87 10.84 16.17
CA ASP A 46 18.46 9.69 15.46
C ASP A 46 17.38 8.72 14.96
N TRP A 47 16.35 8.45 15.77
CA TRP A 47 15.24 7.57 15.39
C TRP A 47 14.34 8.21 14.34
N GLN A 48 14.03 9.50 14.47
CA GLN A 48 13.27 10.22 13.45
C GLN A 48 14.02 10.21 12.10
N GLN A 49 15.33 10.50 12.12
CA GLN A 49 16.16 10.47 10.93
C GLN A 49 16.23 9.08 10.27
N LEU A 50 16.38 8.03 11.08
CA LEU A 50 16.38 6.65 10.58
C LEU A 50 15.06 6.31 9.88
N ILE A 51 13.93 6.64 10.50
CA ILE A 51 12.59 6.37 9.95
C ILE A 51 12.39 7.13 8.65
N THR A 52 12.70 8.43 8.61
CA THR A 52 12.59 9.23 7.38
C THR A 52 13.42 8.64 6.26
N ARG A 53 14.71 8.34 6.49
CA ARG A 53 15.59 7.76 5.46
C ARG A 53 15.11 6.41 4.96
N THR A 54 14.47 5.62 5.82
CA THR A 54 13.92 4.31 5.45
C THR A 54 12.71 4.45 4.53
N PHE A 55 11.85 5.46 4.75
CA PHE A 55 10.68 5.68 3.90
C PHE A 55 10.98 6.51 2.64
N THR A 56 12.09 7.26 2.61
CA THR A 56 12.50 8.07 1.44
C THR A 56 13.58 7.42 0.58
N GLY A 57 14.09 6.25 0.96
CA GLY A 57 15.05 5.47 0.18
C GLY A 57 14.37 4.67 -0.91
#